data_AF-A0A915CBN0-F1
#
_entry.id   AF-A0A915CBN0-F1
#
_cell.length_a   1.000
_cell.length_b   1.000
_cell.length_c   1.000
_cell.angle_alpha   90.00
_cell.angle_beta   90.00
_cell.angle_gamma   90.00
#
_symmetry.space_group_name_H-M   'P 1'
#
loop_
_entity.id
_entity.type
_entity.pdbx_description
1 polymer ?
#
loop_
_entity_poly.entity_id
_entity_poly.type
_entity_poly.pdbx_seq_one_letter_code
_entity_poly.pdbx_strand_id
1 'polypeptide(L)'
;MMLLVITLGLLSRFYGRRAVSISKEMKADDKIALNEERTTIATIITSTFPTIPSLSSDQICTSKGCVLAASHLLMAMNASADPCDNFYEYACGQWNRDHPIPDDMFAYGTFAYVRENVRQQMRVLLESDSSTTSKSIDMARIAYRTCMNTSELESLKSTQLLSALESLGGWPLIELGLWNNETFDLTSLLAAARRNYGNEIFFQVYVYADAKNTTKNTLYVIIILFMHMCFFNVALGFKFFSKAANSMQIKFYNTV
;
A
#
# COMPACT_ATOMS: atom_id res chain seq x y z
N MET A 1 -34.87 9.64 -13.57
CA MET A 1 -34.37 9.06 -12.31
C MET A 1 -34.83 7.62 -12.10
N MET A 2 -36.11 7.27 -12.24
CA MET A 2 -36.59 5.88 -12.13
C MET A 2 -36.02 4.91 -13.20
N LEU A 3 -35.86 5.34 -14.45
CA LEU A 3 -35.30 4.50 -15.52
C LEU A 3 -33.82 4.12 -15.29
N LEU A 4 -33.05 4.94 -14.57
CA LEU A 4 -31.63 4.72 -14.28
C LEU A 4 -31.43 3.69 -13.15
N VAL A 5 -32.38 3.63 -12.20
CA VAL A 5 -32.40 2.66 -11.10
C VAL A 5 -32.80 1.27 -11.60
N ILE A 6 -33.71 1.18 -12.57
CA ILE A 6 -34.14 -0.09 -13.17
C ILE A 6 -33.01 -0.70 -14.02
N THR A 7 -32.27 0.12 -14.77
CA THR A 7 -31.13 -0.38 -15.58
C THR A 7 -29.95 -0.81 -14.71
N LEU A 8 -29.65 -0.10 -13.62
CA LEU A 8 -28.63 -0.51 -12.64
C LEU A 8 -29.03 -1.78 -11.87
N GLY A 9 -30.32 -1.95 -11.55
CA GLY A 9 -30.86 -3.14 -10.89
C GLY A 9 -30.89 -4.39 -11.78
N LEU A 10 -31.07 -4.23 -13.09
CA LEU A 10 -31.00 -5.34 -14.05
C LEU A 10 -29.56 -5.74 -14.36
N LEU A 11 -28.63 -4.77 -14.44
CA LEU A 11 -27.19 -5.03 -14.62
C LEU A 11 -26.57 -5.75 -13.42
N SER A 12 -26.92 -5.39 -12.18
CA SER A 12 -26.44 -6.08 -10.97
C SER A 12 -26.99 -7.52 -10.86
N ARG A 13 -28.25 -7.75 -11.26
CA ARG A 13 -28.84 -9.10 -11.34
C ARG A 13 -28.25 -9.95 -12.46
N PHE A 14 -27.88 -9.36 -13.59
CA PHE A 14 -27.27 -10.07 -14.71
C PHE A 14 -25.80 -10.45 -14.42
N TYR A 15 -25.02 -9.54 -13.82
CA TYR A 15 -23.66 -9.83 -13.34
C TYR A 15 -23.67 -10.86 -12.21
N GLY A 16 -24.61 -10.76 -11.26
CA GLY A 16 -24.75 -11.74 -10.17
C GLY A 16 -25.13 -13.13 -10.68
N ARG A 17 -26.06 -13.26 -11.64
CA ARG A 17 -26.42 -14.55 -12.23
C ARG A 17 -25.29 -15.17 -13.06
N ARG A 18 -24.50 -14.36 -13.77
CA ARG A 18 -23.36 -14.84 -14.58
C ARG A 18 -22.17 -15.26 -13.72
N ALA A 19 -21.91 -14.56 -12.61
CA ALA A 19 -20.90 -14.97 -11.63
C ALA A 19 -21.29 -16.26 -10.88
N VAL A 20 -22.59 -16.46 -10.60
CA VAL A 20 -23.11 -17.68 -9.97
C VAL A 20 -23.15 -18.87 -10.94
N SER A 21 -23.38 -18.66 -12.25
CA SER A 21 -23.31 -19.74 -13.23
C SER A 21 -21.87 -20.20 -13.47
N ILE A 22 -20.92 -19.26 -13.59
CA ILE A 22 -19.49 -19.57 -13.76
C ILE A 22 -18.92 -20.27 -12.51
N SER A 23 -19.32 -19.86 -11.30
CA SER A 23 -18.90 -20.56 -10.07
C SER A 23 -19.54 -21.95 -9.89
N LYS A 24 -20.71 -22.20 -10.47
CA LYS A 24 -21.33 -23.54 -10.49
C LYS A 24 -20.71 -24.46 -11.53
N GLU A 25 -20.30 -23.93 -12.68
CA GLU A 25 -19.56 -24.69 -13.71
C GLU A 25 -18.16 -25.07 -13.21
N MET A 26 -17.41 -24.13 -12.60
CA MET A 26 -16.10 -24.43 -11.98
C MET A 26 -16.20 -25.47 -10.85
N LYS A 27 -17.29 -25.46 -10.06
CA LYS A 27 -17.51 -26.43 -8.97
C LYS A 27 -18.03 -27.80 -9.45
N ALA A 28 -18.48 -27.90 -10.70
CA ALA A 28 -18.89 -29.16 -11.33
C ALA A 28 -17.69 -29.88 -11.96
N ASP A 29 -16.78 -29.14 -12.59
CA ASP A 29 -15.56 -29.70 -13.20
C ASP A 29 -14.56 -30.19 -12.13
N ASP A 30 -14.44 -29.51 -10.98
CA ASP A 30 -13.65 -29.99 -9.83
C ASP A 30 -14.19 -31.29 -9.22
N LYS A 31 -15.51 -31.50 -9.26
CA LYS A 31 -16.13 -32.74 -8.71
C LYS A 31 -15.89 -33.96 -9.58
N ILE A 32 -15.68 -33.78 -10.89
CA ILE A 32 -15.41 -34.88 -11.83
C ILE A 32 -13.94 -35.30 -11.73
N ALA A 33 -13.01 -34.35 -11.59
CA ALA A 33 -11.59 -34.63 -11.37
C ALA A 33 -11.29 -35.30 -10.01
N LEU A 34 -12.03 -34.95 -8.95
CA LEU A 34 -11.86 -35.53 -7.61
C LEU A 34 -12.41 -36.96 -7.43
N ASN A 35 -13.16 -37.50 -8.41
CA ASN A 35 -13.76 -38.84 -8.31
C ASN A 35 -12.89 -39.94 -8.92
N GLU A 36 -11.94 -39.58 -9.79
CA GLU A 36 -11.01 -40.53 -10.41
C GLU A 36 -9.77 -40.80 -9.52
N GLU A 37 -9.34 -39.83 -8.70
CA GLU A 37 -8.28 -40.02 -7.69
C GLU A 37 -8.75 -40.66 -6.37
N ARG A 38 -10.05 -40.65 -6.07
CA ARG A 38 -10.62 -41.17 -4.80
C ARG A 38 -10.52 -42.69 -4.68
N THR A 39 -10.42 -43.42 -5.78
CA THR A 39 -10.39 -44.89 -5.77
C THR A 39 -8.98 -45.46 -5.55
N THR A 40 -7.92 -44.66 -5.79
CA THR A 40 -6.53 -45.10 -5.69
C THR A 40 -5.86 -44.72 -4.36
N ILE A 41 -6.35 -43.67 -3.68
CA ILE A 41 -5.78 -43.19 -2.41
C ILE A 41 -6.37 -43.93 -1.18
N ALA A 42 -7.55 -44.54 -1.30
CA ALA A 42 -8.18 -45.29 -0.20
C ALA A 42 -7.35 -46.49 0.31
N THR A 43 -6.38 -46.98 -0.48
CA THR A 43 -5.53 -48.12 -0.11
C THR A 43 -4.20 -47.68 0.56
N ILE A 44 -3.86 -46.39 0.56
CA ILE A 44 -2.59 -45.88 1.11
C ILE A 44 -2.76 -45.23 2.50
N ILE A 45 -3.99 -44.95 2.94
CA ILE A 45 -4.31 -44.46 4.30
C ILE A 45 -4.31 -45.60 5.33
N THR A 46 -3.30 -46.46 5.28
CA THR A 46 -2.88 -47.28 6.43
C THR A 46 -1.49 -46.85 6.92
N SER A 47 -1.11 -45.60 6.62
CA SER A 47 0.03 -44.94 7.26
C SER A 47 -0.46 -44.29 8.55
N THR A 48 -0.02 -44.89 9.66
CA THR A 48 -0.12 -44.39 11.03
C THR A 48 0.04 -42.88 11.10
N PHE A 49 -1.01 -42.16 11.50
CA PHE A 49 -0.82 -40.85 12.10
C PHE A 49 0.13 -41.04 13.30
N PRO A 50 1.31 -40.41 13.32
CA PRO A 50 2.16 -40.50 14.49
C PRO A 50 1.37 -39.92 15.67
N THR A 51 1.13 -40.76 16.68
CA THR A 51 0.68 -40.33 18.00
C THR A 51 1.59 -39.18 18.44
N ILE A 52 1.00 -37.99 18.60
CA ILE A 52 1.68 -36.83 19.20
C ILE A 52 2.23 -37.33 20.54
N PRO A 53 3.56 -37.38 20.75
CA PRO A 53 4.11 -37.77 22.04
C PRO A 53 3.53 -36.85 23.10
N SER A 54 3.00 -37.41 24.18
CA SER A 54 2.60 -36.61 25.35
C SER A 54 3.82 -35.78 25.78
N LEU A 55 3.78 -34.46 25.56
CA LEU A 55 4.84 -33.55 25.99
C LEU A 55 5.02 -33.73 27.51
N SER A 56 6.19 -34.23 27.93
CA SER A 56 6.54 -34.23 29.34
C SER A 56 6.67 -32.78 29.85
N SER A 57 6.43 -32.56 31.14
CA SER A 57 6.54 -31.22 31.76
C SER A 57 7.91 -30.58 31.55
N ASP A 58 8.95 -31.40 31.37
CA ASP A 58 10.33 -30.96 31.11
C ASP A 58 10.54 -30.41 29.69
N GLN A 59 9.57 -30.57 28.77
CA GLN A 59 9.63 -30.02 27.41
C GLN A 59 8.86 -28.70 27.23
N ILE A 60 8.17 -28.22 28.27
CA ILE A 60 7.40 -26.97 28.19
C ILE A 60 8.34 -25.80 28.49
N CYS A 61 8.47 -24.89 27.52
CA CYS A 61 9.26 -23.69 27.73
C CYS A 61 8.55 -22.73 28.69
N THR A 62 9.15 -22.49 29.85
CA THR A 62 8.64 -21.55 30.89
C THR A 62 9.45 -20.26 30.98
N SER A 63 10.37 -20.03 30.03
CA SER A 63 11.10 -18.76 29.97
C SER A 63 10.13 -17.58 29.80
N LYS A 64 10.53 -16.39 30.27
CA LYS A 64 9.74 -15.16 30.14
C LYS A 64 9.27 -14.92 28.69
N GLY A 65 10.14 -15.17 27.71
CA GLY A 65 9.82 -15.00 26.29
C GLY A 65 8.72 -15.97 25.82
N CYS A 66 8.80 -17.24 26.22
CA CYS A 66 7.79 -18.26 25.86
C CYS A 66 6.43 -17.95 26.48
N VAL A 67 6.40 -17.54 27.75
CA VAL A 67 5.14 -17.18 28.43
C VAL A 67 4.48 -15.97 27.76
N LEU A 68 5.24 -14.94 27.41
CA LEU A 68 4.71 -13.76 26.72
C LEU A 68 4.21 -14.09 25.31
N ALA A 69 4.97 -14.88 24.55
CA ALA A 69 4.56 -15.30 23.21
C ALA A 69 3.29 -16.15 23.22
N ALA A 70 3.22 -17.13 24.13
CA ALA A 70 2.03 -17.96 24.31
C ALA A 70 0.81 -17.13 24.70
N SER A 71 0.98 -16.16 25.61
CA SER A 71 -0.10 -15.23 26.00
C SER A 71 -0.61 -14.43 24.81
N HIS A 72 0.27 -13.83 24.00
CA HIS A 72 -0.13 -13.08 22.81
C HIS A 72 -0.88 -13.95 21.78
N LEU A 73 -0.45 -15.19 21.57
CA LEU A 73 -1.13 -16.12 20.67
C LEU A 73 -2.53 -16.46 21.18
N LEU A 74 -2.64 -16.83 22.45
CA LEU A 74 -3.92 -17.21 23.05
C LEU A 74 -4.93 -16.05 23.08
N MET A 75 -4.47 -14.81 23.26
CA MET A 75 -5.34 -13.63 23.20
C MET A 75 -5.80 -13.29 21.78
N ALA A 76 -5.04 -13.67 20.75
CA ALA A 76 -5.40 -13.40 19.36
C ALA A 76 -6.35 -14.45 18.76
N MET A 77 -6.26 -15.69 19.25
CA MET A 77 -6.97 -16.85 18.72
C MET A 77 -8.44 -16.90 19.12
N ASN A 78 -9.29 -17.30 18.17
CA ASN A 78 -10.66 -17.73 18.43
C ASN A 78 -10.74 -19.27 18.42
N ALA A 79 -10.58 -19.90 19.59
CA ALA A 79 -10.61 -21.35 19.73
C ALA A 79 -11.98 -22.00 19.42
N SER A 80 -13.04 -21.20 19.20
CA SER A 80 -14.35 -21.72 18.81
C SER A 80 -14.50 -21.94 17.30
N ALA A 81 -13.59 -21.38 16.48
CA ALA A 81 -13.58 -21.60 15.04
C ALA A 81 -12.80 -22.88 14.70
N ASP A 82 -13.26 -23.63 13.69
CA ASP A 82 -12.51 -24.79 13.21
C ASP A 82 -11.30 -24.33 12.37
N PRO A 83 -10.04 -24.65 12.77
CA PRO A 83 -8.86 -24.28 12.00
C PRO A 83 -8.78 -24.94 10.61
N CYS A 84 -9.43 -26.09 10.41
CA CYS A 84 -9.47 -26.77 9.12
C CYS A 84 -10.41 -26.09 8.12
N ASP A 85 -11.43 -25.39 8.61
CA ASP A 85 -12.38 -24.65 7.78
C ASP A 85 -11.93 -23.19 7.54
N ASN A 86 -11.52 -22.49 8.59
CA ASN A 86 -11.08 -21.10 8.50
C ASN A 86 -9.95 -20.81 9.51
N PHE A 87 -8.73 -21.11 9.11
CA PHE A 87 -7.54 -20.87 9.92
C PHE A 87 -7.33 -19.39 10.28
N TYR A 88 -7.77 -18.45 9.43
CA TYR A 88 -7.64 -17.02 9.71
C TYR A 88 -8.53 -16.59 10.88
N GLU A 89 -9.79 -17.04 10.89
CA GLU A 89 -10.70 -16.78 12.02
C GLU A 89 -10.21 -17.47 13.30
N TYR A 90 -9.76 -18.73 13.21
CA TYR A 90 -9.17 -19.43 14.36
C TYR A 90 -7.94 -18.71 14.93
N ALA A 91 -7.03 -18.25 14.08
CA ALA A 91 -5.77 -17.66 14.50
C ALA A 91 -5.89 -16.18 14.92
N CYS A 92 -6.80 -15.41 14.31
CA CYS A 92 -6.86 -13.95 14.44
C CYS A 92 -8.23 -13.39 14.83
N GLY A 93 -9.27 -14.23 14.90
CA GLY A 93 -10.66 -13.79 15.08
C GLY A 93 -10.86 -12.96 16.35
N GLN A 94 -10.24 -13.35 17.47
CA GLN A 94 -10.31 -12.58 18.70
C GLN A 94 -9.53 -11.26 18.60
N TRP A 95 -8.34 -11.28 18.00
CA TRP A 95 -7.54 -10.07 17.77
C TRP A 95 -8.32 -9.02 16.98
N ASN A 96 -8.98 -9.42 15.90
CA ASN A 96 -9.77 -8.53 15.04
C ASN A 96 -10.94 -7.87 15.78
N ARG A 97 -11.53 -8.58 16.77
CA ARG A 97 -12.62 -8.04 17.60
C ARG A 97 -12.12 -7.02 18.60
N ASP A 98 -10.95 -7.27 19.18
CA ASP A 98 -10.39 -6.44 20.24
C ASP A 98 -9.60 -5.23 19.71
N HIS A 99 -9.24 -5.24 18.41
CA HIS A 99 -8.43 -4.21 17.75
C HIS A 99 -9.16 -3.62 16.54
N PRO A 100 -10.23 -2.83 16.75
CA PRO A 100 -10.90 -2.13 15.65
C PRO A 100 -9.93 -1.17 14.96
N ILE A 101 -10.16 -0.91 13.68
CA ILE A 101 -9.35 0.02 12.89
C ILE A 101 -9.56 1.44 13.47
N PRO A 102 -8.49 2.12 13.92
CA PRO A 102 -8.60 3.50 14.39
C PRO A 102 -9.06 4.47 13.30
N ASP A 103 -9.68 5.59 13.70
CA ASP A 103 -10.26 6.58 12.77
C ASP A 103 -9.23 7.23 11.83
N ASP A 104 -7.96 7.26 12.24
CA ASP A 104 -6.85 7.82 11.45
C ASP A 104 -6.18 6.80 10.53
N MET A 105 -6.70 5.56 10.44
CA MET A 105 -6.11 4.47 9.67
C MET A 105 -7.12 3.80 8.73
N PHE A 106 -6.62 3.32 7.59
CA PHE A 106 -7.44 2.53 6.65
C PHE A 106 -7.38 1.01 6.91
N ALA A 107 -6.35 0.56 7.62
CA ALA A 107 -6.15 -0.85 7.96
C ALA A 107 -5.34 -0.95 9.25
N TYR A 108 -5.69 -1.93 10.09
CA TYR A 108 -5.00 -2.17 11.35
C TYR A 108 -4.68 -3.65 11.49
N GLY A 109 -3.44 -3.94 11.88
CA GLY A 109 -2.87 -5.28 11.91
C GLY A 109 -1.57 -5.27 12.72
N THR A 110 -0.94 -6.43 12.88
CA THR A 110 0.30 -6.57 13.67
C THR A 110 1.42 -5.60 13.23
N PHE A 111 1.60 -5.39 11.92
CA PHE A 111 2.61 -4.45 11.42
C PHE A 111 2.29 -2.99 11.79
N ALA A 112 1.00 -2.60 11.71
CA ALA A 112 0.57 -1.27 12.12
C ALA A 112 0.73 -1.07 13.64
N TYR A 113 0.35 -2.07 14.43
CA TYR A 113 0.53 -2.07 15.88
C TYR A 113 2.00 -1.89 16.28
N VAL A 114 2.91 -2.68 15.71
CA VAL A 114 4.35 -2.56 15.99
C VAL A 114 4.89 -1.21 15.53
N ARG A 115 4.50 -0.74 14.35
CA ARG A 115 4.89 0.59 13.84
C ARG A 115 4.45 1.70 14.80
N GLU A 116 3.24 1.62 15.33
CA GLU A 116 2.71 2.60 16.28
C GLU A 116 3.49 2.58 17.60
N ASN A 117 3.79 1.40 18.14
CA ASN A 117 4.62 1.28 19.34
C ASN A 117 6.02 1.89 19.15
N VAL A 118 6.65 1.63 18.00
CA VAL A 118 7.95 2.25 17.66
C VAL A 118 7.82 3.76 17.50
N ARG A 119 6.74 4.24 16.87
CA ARG A 119 6.47 5.68 16.70
C ARG A 119 6.36 6.39 18.04
N GLN A 120 5.66 5.79 19.02
CA GLN A 120 5.54 6.34 20.37
C GLN A 120 6.88 6.40 21.10
N GLN A 121 7.69 5.34 20.99
CA GLN A 121 9.03 5.34 21.57
C GLN A 121 9.93 6.41 20.92
N MET A 122 9.89 6.54 19.59
CA MET A 122 10.64 7.59 18.88
C MET A 122 10.19 8.99 19.29
N ARG A 123 8.89 9.20 19.48
CA ARG A 123 8.35 10.48 19.98
C ARG A 123 8.98 10.88 21.30
N VAL A 124 9.03 9.96 22.28
CA VAL A 124 9.67 10.22 23.59
C VAL A 124 11.13 10.64 23.43
N LEU A 125 11.87 10.00 22.53
CA LEU A 125 13.28 10.31 22.29
C LEU A 125 13.47 11.69 21.61
N LEU A 126 12.60 12.04 20.66
CA LEU A 126 12.64 13.30 19.92
C LEU A 126 12.15 14.50 20.74
N GLU A 127 11.23 14.28 21.68
CA GLU A 127 10.73 15.30 22.62
C GLU A 127 11.68 15.50 23.82
N SER A 128 12.61 14.58 24.06
CA SER A 128 13.56 14.72 25.16
C SER A 128 14.47 15.94 25.03
N ASP A 129 14.69 16.64 26.15
CA ASP A 129 15.63 17.76 26.27
C ASP A 129 17.04 17.33 26.68
N SER A 130 17.37 16.05 26.53
CA SER A 130 18.71 15.54 26.88
C SER A 130 19.76 16.14 25.95
N SER A 131 20.82 16.70 26.52
CA SER A 131 21.97 17.17 25.76
C SER A 131 22.62 15.99 25.02
N THR A 132 22.81 16.12 23.71
CA THR A 132 23.54 15.14 22.90
C THR A 132 24.72 15.83 22.22
N THR A 133 25.78 15.08 21.98
CA THR A 133 26.93 15.55 21.18
C THR A 133 26.75 15.25 19.70
N SER A 134 25.75 14.44 19.34
CA SER A 134 25.51 13.99 17.96
C SER A 134 24.68 15.01 17.19
N LYS A 135 25.33 15.67 16.23
CA LYS A 135 24.68 16.61 15.30
C LYS A 135 23.47 15.98 14.59
N SER A 136 23.54 14.70 14.24
CA SER A 136 22.44 14.01 13.53
C SER A 136 21.19 13.88 14.41
N ILE A 137 21.37 13.62 15.71
CA ILE A 137 20.27 13.53 16.66
C ILE A 137 19.67 14.92 16.89
N ASP A 138 20.51 15.95 17.03
CA ASP A 138 20.05 17.33 17.16
C ASP A 138 19.24 17.79 15.95
N MET A 139 19.71 17.50 14.73
CA MET A 139 18.96 17.85 13.51
C MET A 139 17.61 17.13 13.44
N ALA A 140 17.55 15.86 13.82
CA ALA A 140 16.28 15.12 13.88
C ALA A 140 15.30 15.74 14.90
N ARG A 141 15.79 16.17 16.07
CA ARG A 141 14.98 16.85 17.09
C ARG A 141 14.49 18.22 16.63
N ILE A 142 15.34 19.01 15.98
CA ILE A 142 14.94 20.30 15.40
C ILE A 142 13.86 20.09 14.35
N ALA A 143 14.06 19.16 13.41
CA ALA A 143 13.07 18.85 12.38
C ALA A 143 11.72 18.40 12.99
N TYR A 144 11.76 17.57 14.04
CA TYR A 144 10.55 17.17 14.76
C TYR A 144 9.84 18.36 15.40
N ARG A 145 10.57 19.21 16.14
CA ARG A 145 9.99 20.39 16.81
C ARG A 145 9.38 21.37 15.82
N THR A 146 10.04 21.62 14.69
CA THR A 146 9.52 22.48 13.62
C THR A 146 8.24 21.89 13.02
N CYS A 147 8.19 20.58 12.77
CA CYS A 147 7.00 19.90 12.27
C CYS A 147 5.82 19.96 13.26
N MET A 148 6.10 19.84 14.56
CA MET A 148 5.08 19.83 15.61
C MET A 148 4.60 21.23 16.02
N ASN A 149 5.27 22.31 15.60
CA ASN A 149 4.88 23.69 15.94
C ASN A 149 3.72 24.19 15.05
N THR A 150 2.51 23.72 15.34
CA THR A 150 1.31 24.07 14.56
C THR A 150 1.00 25.57 14.59
N SER A 151 1.29 26.28 15.69
CA SER A 151 1.07 27.72 15.80
C SER A 151 1.87 28.52 14.75
N GLU A 152 3.12 28.14 14.53
CA GLU A 152 3.97 28.76 13.51
C GLU A 152 3.51 28.39 12.10
N LEU A 153 3.17 27.11 11.86
CA LEU A 153 2.61 26.66 10.58
C LEU A 153 1.33 27.41 10.19
N GLU A 154 0.39 27.59 11.13
CA GLU A 154 -0.85 28.34 10.91
C GLU A 154 -0.61 29.84 10.66
N SER A 155 0.48 30.40 11.19
CA SER A 155 0.84 31.79 10.91
C SER A 155 1.37 31.97 9.48
N LEU A 156 2.12 30.99 8.97
CA LEU A 156 2.70 31.00 7.63
C LEU A 156 1.65 30.75 6.55
N LYS A 157 0.61 29.96 6.85
CA LYS A 157 -0.47 29.60 5.92
C LYS A 157 0.12 29.06 4.61
N SER A 158 -0.44 29.47 3.47
CA SER A 158 -0.02 29.04 2.13
C SER A 158 1.12 29.87 1.53
N THR A 159 1.72 30.81 2.28
CA THR A 159 2.70 31.75 1.71
C THR A 159 3.90 31.05 1.08
N GLN A 160 4.50 30.08 1.79
CA GLN A 160 5.63 29.31 1.28
C GLN A 160 5.30 28.53 0.01
N LEU A 161 4.08 27.97 -0.06
CA LEU A 161 3.60 27.25 -1.24
C LEU A 161 3.43 28.20 -2.43
N LEU A 162 2.82 29.36 -2.23
CA LEU A 162 2.61 30.35 -3.29
C LEU A 162 3.94 30.89 -3.82
N SER A 163 4.89 31.22 -2.95
CA SER A 163 6.23 31.64 -3.37
C SER A 163 6.97 30.54 -4.14
N ALA A 164 6.79 29.27 -3.76
CA ALA A 164 7.33 28.15 -4.53
C ALA A 164 6.71 28.07 -5.94
N LEU A 165 5.38 28.24 -6.05
CA LEU A 165 4.68 28.23 -7.33
C LEU A 165 5.13 29.39 -8.23
N GLU A 166 5.27 30.60 -7.68
CA GLU A 166 5.81 31.77 -8.39
C GLU A 166 7.23 31.49 -8.92
N SER A 167 8.10 30.89 -8.11
CA SER A 167 9.46 30.52 -8.53
C SER A 167 9.50 29.48 -9.66
N LEU A 168 8.42 28.72 -9.84
CA LEU A 168 8.25 27.71 -10.88
C LEU A 168 7.54 28.25 -12.14
N GLY A 169 7.25 29.55 -12.21
CA GLY A 169 6.57 30.18 -13.35
C GLY A 169 5.05 30.27 -13.20
N GLY A 170 4.56 30.19 -11.96
CA GLY A 170 3.15 30.44 -11.61
C GLY A 170 2.21 29.26 -11.86
N TRP A 171 0.99 29.38 -11.35
CA TRP A 171 -0.08 28.40 -11.61
C TRP A 171 -1.25 29.07 -12.36
N PRO A 172 -1.55 28.67 -13.62
CA PRO A 172 -2.62 29.25 -14.44
C PRO A 172 -4.01 29.33 -13.78
N LEU A 173 -4.34 28.42 -12.86
CA LEU A 173 -5.64 28.36 -12.19
C LEU A 173 -5.79 29.45 -11.11
N ILE A 174 -4.68 29.86 -10.50
CA ILE A 174 -4.64 30.90 -9.47
C ILE A 174 -4.44 32.26 -10.12
N GLU A 175 -3.59 32.33 -11.14
CA GLU A 175 -3.20 33.54 -11.86
C GLU A 175 -4.07 33.78 -13.10
N LEU A 176 -5.39 33.85 -12.90
CA LEU A 176 -6.39 33.99 -13.96
C LEU A 176 -6.11 35.23 -14.84
N GLY A 177 -5.52 35.00 -16.02
CA GLY A 177 -5.20 36.04 -17.01
C GLY A 177 -3.84 36.71 -16.87
N LEU A 178 -3.07 36.40 -15.83
CA LEU A 178 -1.69 36.90 -15.65
C LEU A 178 -0.64 35.89 -16.12
N TRP A 179 -1.02 34.61 -16.17
CA TRP A 179 -0.13 33.55 -16.63
C TRP A 179 0.07 33.61 -18.15
N ASN A 180 1.33 33.73 -18.59
CA ASN A 180 1.68 33.83 -19.99
C ASN A 180 2.07 32.46 -20.58
N ASN A 181 1.31 32.03 -21.59
CA ASN A 181 1.55 30.77 -22.29
C ASN A 181 2.80 30.80 -23.17
N GLU A 182 3.22 31.97 -23.67
CA GLU A 182 4.35 32.10 -24.58
C GLU A 182 5.70 31.92 -23.87
N THR A 183 5.76 32.28 -22.59
CA THR A 183 6.96 32.14 -21.75
C THR A 183 7.07 30.78 -21.08
N PHE A 184 6.07 29.91 -21.23
CA PHE A 184 6.01 28.64 -20.54
C PHE A 184 6.92 27.59 -21.20
N ASP A 185 7.94 27.14 -20.46
CA ASP A 185 8.74 25.97 -20.82
C ASP A 185 8.52 24.84 -19.83
N LEU A 186 7.80 23.82 -20.29
CA LEU A 186 7.52 22.61 -19.53
C LEU A 186 8.81 21.92 -19.07
N THR A 187 9.86 21.90 -19.90
CA THR A 187 11.11 21.17 -19.58
C THR A 187 11.83 21.84 -18.41
N SER A 188 11.96 23.16 -18.47
CA SER A 188 12.55 23.96 -17.39
C SER A 188 11.75 23.86 -16.10
N LEU A 189 10.41 23.91 -16.18
CA LEU A 189 9.53 23.67 -15.02
C LEU A 189 9.78 22.29 -14.40
N LEU A 190 9.74 21.23 -15.19
CA LEU A 190 9.93 19.85 -14.70
C LEU A 190 11.31 19.67 -14.07
N ALA A 191 12.36 20.22 -14.70
CA ALA A 191 13.71 20.19 -14.17
C ALA A 191 13.86 20.96 -12.85
N ALA A 192 13.30 22.17 -12.76
CA ALA A 192 13.31 22.99 -11.55
C ALA A 192 12.50 22.35 -10.42
N ALA A 193 11.31 21.82 -10.73
CA ALA A 193 10.45 21.13 -9.77
C ALA A 193 11.15 19.90 -9.18
N ARG A 194 11.81 19.09 -10.02
CA ARG A 194 12.58 17.93 -9.55
C ARG A 194 13.80 18.36 -8.74
N ARG A 195 14.57 19.34 -9.21
CA ARG A 195 15.84 19.75 -8.59
C ARG A 195 15.63 20.41 -7.23
N ASN A 196 14.67 21.32 -7.14
CA ASN A 196 14.51 22.17 -5.96
C ASN A 196 13.54 21.56 -4.93
N TYR A 197 12.56 20.78 -5.38
CA TYR A 197 11.49 20.26 -4.53
C TYR A 197 11.39 18.72 -4.53
N GLY A 198 12.20 18.03 -5.35
CA GLY A 198 12.14 16.57 -5.47
C GLY A 198 10.91 16.06 -6.23
N ASN A 199 10.08 16.94 -6.79
CA ASN A 199 8.84 16.57 -7.45
C ASN A 199 9.10 15.84 -8.77
N GLU A 200 8.44 14.70 -8.96
CA GLU A 200 8.53 13.88 -10.17
C GLU A 200 7.17 13.88 -10.88
N ILE A 201 7.12 14.50 -12.05
CA ILE A 201 5.88 14.65 -12.83
C ILE A 201 6.08 13.89 -14.15
N PHE A 202 5.08 13.08 -14.52
CA PHE A 202 5.06 12.13 -15.64
C PHE A 202 5.99 10.92 -15.52
N PHE A 203 7.22 11.13 -15.10
CA PHE A 203 8.20 10.08 -14.91
C PHE A 203 9.09 10.36 -13.69
N GLN A 204 9.47 9.28 -13.01
CA GLN A 204 10.41 9.27 -11.91
C GLN A 204 11.80 9.00 -12.47
N VAL A 205 12.78 9.79 -12.03
CA VAL A 205 14.17 9.67 -12.45
C VAL A 205 15.01 9.43 -11.21
N TYR A 206 15.65 8.27 -11.14
CA TYR A 206 16.49 7.90 -10.00
C TYR A 206 17.74 7.17 -10.46
N VAL A 207 18.76 7.22 -9.61
CA VAL A 207 20.04 6.55 -9.83
C VAL A 207 20.06 5.30 -8.96
N TYR A 208 20.30 4.16 -9.58
CA TYR A 208 20.36 2.89 -8.87
C TYR A 208 21.41 1.97 -9.50
N ALA A 209 21.74 0.88 -8.81
CA ALA A 209 22.67 -0.11 -9.32
C ALA A 209 22.20 -0.64 -10.68
N ASP A 210 23.12 -0.78 -11.63
CA ASP A 210 22.84 -1.36 -12.94
C ASP A 210 22.48 -2.84 -12.78
N ALA A 211 21.32 -3.24 -13.31
CA ALA A 211 20.82 -4.60 -13.22
C ALA A 211 21.75 -5.64 -13.87
N LYS A 212 22.56 -5.25 -14.85
CA LYS A 212 23.56 -6.11 -15.50
C LYS A 212 24.92 -6.04 -14.82
N ASN A 213 25.22 -4.96 -14.11
CA ASN A 213 26.48 -4.79 -13.39
C ASN A 213 26.30 -3.97 -12.11
N THR A 214 26.11 -4.66 -11.00
CA THR A 214 25.83 -4.04 -9.70
C THR A 214 26.99 -3.21 -9.11
N THR A 215 28.18 -3.23 -9.73
CA THR A 215 29.30 -2.35 -9.34
C THR A 215 29.17 -0.93 -9.91
N LYS A 216 28.27 -0.71 -10.86
CA LYS A 216 28.00 0.58 -11.49
C LYS A 216 26.59 1.05 -11.15
N ASN A 217 26.41 2.36 -11.11
CA ASN A 217 25.10 2.98 -11.07
C ASN A 217 24.69 3.44 -12.46
N THR A 218 23.41 3.34 -12.76
CA THR A 218 22.81 3.86 -13.99
C THR A 218 21.57 4.69 -13.66
N LEU A 219 21.15 5.51 -14.62
CA LEU A 219 19.96 6.34 -14.50
C LEU A 219 18.75 5.54 -14.99
N TYR A 220 17.75 5.43 -14.13
CA TYR A 220 16.47 4.79 -14.42
C TYR A 220 15.39 5.85 -14.62
N VAL A 221 14.56 5.65 -15.64
CA VAL A 221 13.38 6.47 -15.92
C VAL A 221 12.15 5.57 -15.89
N ILE A 222 11.23 5.82 -14.95
CA ILE A 222 9.97 5.08 -14.81
C ILE A 222 8.81 6.01 -15.08
N ILE A 223 7.88 5.61 -15.95
CA ILE A 223 6.67 6.40 -16.23
C ILE A 223 5.67 6.24 -15.07
N ILE A 224 5.26 7.37 -14.48
CA ILE A 224 4.34 7.44 -13.32
C ILE A 224 2.85 7.35 -13.76
N LEU A 225 2.55 7.57 -15.05
CA LEU A 225 1.19 7.71 -15.59
C LEU A 225 0.22 6.55 -15.28
N PHE A 226 0.70 5.38 -14.87
CA PHE A 226 -0.17 4.23 -14.57
C PHE A 226 -0.59 4.11 -13.10
N MET A 227 0.10 4.73 -12.12
CA MET A 227 -0.20 4.43 -10.71
C MET A 227 -1.30 5.31 -10.12
N HIS A 228 -1.38 6.59 -10.50
CA HIS A 228 -2.47 7.47 -10.04
C HIS A 228 -3.78 7.26 -10.81
N MET A 229 -3.71 6.81 -12.08
CA MET A 229 -4.90 6.50 -12.87
C MET A 229 -5.50 5.13 -12.56
N CYS A 230 -4.77 4.17 -11.96
CA CYS A 230 -5.37 2.90 -11.55
C CYS A 230 -6.38 3.09 -10.40
N PHE A 231 -6.13 4.00 -9.47
CA PHE A 231 -7.11 4.33 -8.42
C PHE A 231 -8.32 5.12 -8.98
N PHE A 232 -8.13 5.92 -10.03
CA PHE A 232 -9.23 6.68 -10.66
C PHE A 232 -10.02 5.86 -11.71
N ASN A 233 -9.40 4.90 -12.39
CA ASN A 233 -10.02 4.07 -13.44
C ASN A 233 -10.93 2.95 -12.90
N VAL A 234 -10.92 2.67 -11.61
CA VAL A 234 -11.97 1.84 -10.99
C VAL A 234 -13.29 2.62 -10.92
N ALA A 235 -13.27 3.97 -11.00
CA ALA A 235 -14.45 4.81 -10.82
C ALA A 235 -15.08 5.34 -12.13
N LEU A 236 -14.35 5.45 -13.25
CA LEU A 236 -14.89 6.03 -14.49
C LEU A 236 -14.45 5.26 -15.74
N GLY A 237 -15.43 4.71 -16.45
CA GLY A 237 -15.24 3.79 -17.58
C GLY A 237 -14.37 4.32 -18.73
N PHE A 238 -13.54 3.43 -19.25
CA PHE A 238 -12.67 3.57 -20.41
C PHE A 238 -13.43 4.04 -21.67
N LYS A 239 -13.41 5.34 -21.99
CA LYS A 239 -13.60 5.83 -23.37
C LYS A 239 -12.74 7.02 -23.81
N PHE A 240 -11.98 7.67 -22.91
CA PHE A 240 -11.27 8.91 -23.27
C PHE A 240 -9.82 8.73 -23.78
N PHE A 241 -9.14 7.61 -23.48
CA PHE A 241 -7.69 7.51 -23.69
C PHE A 241 -7.20 7.04 -25.07
N SER A 242 -8.09 6.65 -25.99
CA SER A 242 -7.66 6.23 -27.33
C SER A 242 -7.12 7.37 -28.19
N LYS A 243 -7.42 8.64 -27.87
CA LYS A 243 -7.06 9.78 -28.72
C LYS A 243 -5.72 10.44 -28.34
N ALA A 244 -5.30 10.36 -27.09
CA ALA A 244 -4.03 10.94 -26.62
C ALA A 244 -2.80 10.07 -26.95
N ALA A 245 -2.96 8.74 -26.96
CA ALA A 245 -1.87 7.81 -27.28
C ALA A 245 -1.38 7.93 -28.74
N ASN A 246 -2.24 8.35 -29.68
CA ASN A 246 -1.86 8.50 -31.09
C ASN A 246 -1.10 9.81 -31.40
N SER A 247 -1.06 10.78 -30.49
CA SER A 247 -0.37 12.06 -30.73
C SER A 247 1.08 12.08 -30.23
N MET A 248 1.53 11.04 -29.52
CA MET A 248 2.89 10.93 -28.97
C MET A 248 3.66 9.78 -29.65
N GLN A 249 3.69 9.78 -30.98
CA GLN A 249 4.70 9.04 -31.75
C GLN A 249 5.95 9.92 -31.86
N ILE A 250 6.74 9.94 -30.79
CA ILE A 250 8.11 10.44 -30.86
C ILE A 250 8.89 9.42 -31.71
N LYS A 251 9.20 9.79 -32.95
CA LYS A 251 10.11 9.03 -33.83
C LYS A 251 11.48 8.94 -33.16
N PHE A 252 11.78 7.82 -32.53
CA PHE A 252 13.16 7.46 -32.21
C PHE A 252 13.86 7.11 -33.53
N TYR A 253 14.69 8.02 -34.02
CA TYR A 253 15.66 7.71 -35.06
C TYR A 253 16.70 6.75 -34.47
N ASN A 254 16.69 5.50 -34.93
CA ASN A 254 17.85 4.63 -34.81
C ASN A 254 18.99 5.27 -35.61
N THR A 255 20.10 5.57 -34.94
CA THR A 255 21.38 5.73 -35.63
C THR A 255 22.37 4.81 -34.93
N VAL A 256 23.06 4.06 -35.78
CA VAL A 256 23.99 2.93 -35.56
C VAL A 256 25.09 3.25 -34.57
#